data_AF-K7QWF3-F1
#
_entry.id   AF-K7QWF3-F1
#
_cell.length_a   1.000
_cell.length_b   1.000
_cell.length_c   1.000
_cell.angle_alpha   90.00
_cell.angle_beta   90.00
_cell.angle_gamma   90.00
#
_symmetry.space_group_name_H-M   'P 1'
#
loop_
_entity.id
_entity.type
_entity.pdbx_description
1 polymer ?
#
loop_
_entity_poly.entity_id
_entity_poly.type
_entity_poly.pdbx_seq_one_letter_code
_entity_poly.pdbx_strand_id
1 'polypeptide(L)'
;MSIRHGYWGMVALVLALGACSSPQTTRPTMVAPGPRDDGGGDPAQACGEVARLELGRQGVMLVWNTQTTLFLRLAATAPWALTESHAYAGQSAPGGWWSFPAKAVHDPYVDTFTYAFALADLGAAPGDTLKVAGHAFLLTPSYAFAEAAAQGEFTVARCGQTPPPPGKDIVVFNDINPFDNTGMANPNNQLMAKNLVGYATSGPRGSGTKILFDRGRNSVCGGTGECSDSSLSTFRSVLQNEGFTIEELNSTQGSITALPPEVKVIFLWNPTETFTPPEINALKAFAEEGGRVVFIGEWQGYYDAITLENDFLAKMGAVMTNTGQAVDCGYNTLPQASLRPHQITQGMTNVTIACSSVLIPGPNDYPLYYDSTNTMVLSAVATIDTTPIPLNFVAPSQMAPQTLTLPALNPRSATGY
;
A
#
# COMPACT_ATOMS: atom_id res chain seq x y z
N MET A 1 -80.30 13.18 -28.01
CA MET A 1 -81.12 12.12 -27.38
C MET A 1 -80.50 10.78 -27.78
N SER A 2 -80.14 9.94 -26.78
CA SER A 2 -79.73 8.52 -26.84
C SER A 2 -78.31 8.10 -27.31
N ILE A 3 -77.46 7.95 -26.29
CA ILE A 3 -76.43 6.97 -25.91
C ILE A 3 -76.50 5.55 -26.58
N ARG A 4 -75.36 4.93 -26.97
CA ARG A 4 -74.71 3.71 -26.36
C ARG A 4 -73.62 2.97 -27.21
N HIS A 5 -72.44 2.80 -26.57
CA HIS A 5 -71.53 1.62 -26.44
C HIS A 5 -70.91 1.01 -27.72
N GLY A 6 -69.66 0.54 -27.81
CA GLY A 6 -68.54 0.34 -26.87
C GLY A 6 -67.46 -0.59 -27.48
N TYR A 7 -66.25 -0.58 -26.89
CA TYR A 7 -65.16 -1.58 -26.88
C TYR A 7 -64.16 -1.78 -28.05
N TRP A 8 -62.91 -1.37 -27.75
CA TRP A 8 -61.61 -2.10 -27.76
C TRP A 8 -61.07 -2.83 -29.00
N GLY A 9 -59.78 -2.54 -29.29
CA GLY A 9 -58.90 -3.40 -30.08
C GLY A 9 -57.44 -2.89 -30.06
N MET A 10 -56.60 -3.50 -29.23
CA MET A 10 -55.14 -3.32 -29.16
C MET A 10 -54.46 -3.65 -30.51
N VAL A 11 -53.41 -2.90 -30.88
CA VAL A 11 -52.44 -3.32 -31.89
C VAL A 11 -51.12 -3.67 -31.17
N ALA A 12 -50.77 -4.95 -31.24
CA ALA A 12 -49.52 -5.51 -30.77
C ALA A 12 -48.41 -5.33 -31.81
N LEU A 13 -47.22 -4.91 -31.35
CA LEU A 13 -45.97 -4.91 -32.11
C LEU A 13 -45.15 -6.10 -31.65
N VAL A 14 -44.98 -7.11 -32.52
CA VAL A 14 -44.03 -8.21 -32.33
C VAL A 14 -43.34 -8.45 -33.68
N LEU A 15 -42.01 -8.43 -33.66
CA LEU A 15 -41.06 -9.37 -34.29
C LEU A 15 -39.80 -8.64 -34.78
N ALA A 16 -38.67 -8.92 -34.10
CA ALA A 16 -37.44 -9.37 -34.74
C ALA A 16 -36.42 -9.82 -33.67
N LEU A 17 -36.50 -11.09 -33.28
CA LEU A 17 -35.39 -11.85 -32.69
C LEU A 17 -35.10 -13.01 -33.63
N GLY A 18 -33.84 -13.11 -34.07
CA GLY A 18 -33.37 -14.12 -35.01
C GLY A 18 -31.85 -14.22 -35.02
N ALA A 19 -31.33 -14.92 -34.01
CA ALA A 19 -30.10 -15.70 -33.86
C ALA A 19 -28.85 -15.47 -34.74
N CYS A 20 -27.73 -15.26 -34.03
CA CYS A 20 -26.43 -15.93 -34.12
C CYS A 20 -25.80 -16.29 -35.47
N SER A 21 -24.68 -15.62 -35.79
CA SER A 21 -23.47 -16.28 -36.29
C SER A 21 -22.23 -15.49 -35.85
N SER A 22 -21.30 -16.16 -35.17
CA SER A 22 -20.00 -15.61 -34.79
C SER A 22 -19.11 -15.41 -36.02
N PRO A 23 -18.25 -14.37 -35.98
CA PRO A 23 -16.82 -14.63 -36.14
C PRO A 23 -16.06 -14.15 -34.91
N GLN A 24 -15.18 -15.03 -34.42
CA GLN A 24 -14.11 -14.67 -33.51
C GLN A 24 -13.21 -13.59 -34.12
N THR A 25 -12.50 -12.89 -33.23
CA THR A 25 -11.35 -12.01 -33.47
C THR A 25 -11.60 -10.62 -34.04
N THR A 26 -12.25 -9.77 -33.25
CA THR A 26 -11.91 -8.33 -33.25
C THR A 26 -11.82 -7.85 -31.81
N ARG A 27 -10.59 -7.50 -31.38
CA ARG A 27 -10.37 -6.74 -30.14
C ARG A 27 -11.24 -5.47 -30.19
N PRO A 28 -11.83 -5.03 -29.07
CA PRO A 28 -12.58 -3.78 -29.04
C PRO A 28 -11.68 -2.63 -29.50
N THR A 29 -12.07 -1.99 -30.61
CA THR A 29 -11.45 -0.78 -31.12
C THR A 29 -11.79 0.38 -30.17
N MET A 30 -10.88 0.67 -29.25
CA MET A 30 -10.91 1.88 -28.42
C MET A 30 -10.37 3.07 -29.22
N VAL A 31 -11.15 4.15 -29.28
CA VAL A 31 -10.71 5.46 -29.76
C VAL A 31 -10.16 6.22 -28.55
N ALA A 32 -8.87 6.55 -28.56
CA ALA A 32 -8.07 7.14 -27.46
C ALA A 32 -7.72 6.14 -26.33
N PRO A 33 -6.61 6.33 -25.56
CA PRO A 33 -6.07 5.31 -24.65
C PRO A 33 -7.06 5.04 -23.52
N GLY A 34 -7.91 4.03 -23.72
CA GLY A 34 -8.99 3.67 -22.82
C GLY A 34 -8.58 2.71 -21.70
N PRO A 35 -9.45 2.57 -20.68
CA PRO A 35 -9.20 1.90 -19.40
C PRO A 35 -8.92 0.38 -19.52
N ARG A 36 -8.20 -0.15 -18.52
CA ARG A 36 -7.92 -1.59 -18.35
C ARG A 36 -8.96 -2.24 -17.44
N ASP A 37 -9.37 -3.46 -17.76
CA ASP A 37 -10.41 -4.22 -17.05
C ASP A 37 -9.89 -4.92 -15.77
N ASP A 38 -8.59 -4.92 -15.48
CA ASP A 38 -8.07 -5.89 -14.50
C ASP A 38 -6.72 -5.56 -13.82
N GLY A 39 -6.27 -4.29 -13.73
CA GLY A 39 -4.98 -4.06 -13.05
C GLY A 39 -4.53 -2.65 -12.67
N GLY A 40 -5.42 -1.66 -12.58
CA GLY A 40 -4.96 -0.26 -12.44
C GLY A 40 -4.80 0.27 -11.01
N GLY A 41 -5.78 0.04 -10.14
CA GLY A 41 -5.81 0.66 -8.82
C GLY A 41 -6.65 -0.13 -7.85
N ASP A 42 -6.02 -0.55 -6.75
CA ASP A 42 -6.72 -1.01 -5.57
C ASP A 42 -7.11 0.23 -4.73
N PRO A 43 -8.35 0.38 -4.24
CA PRO A 43 -8.69 1.43 -3.27
C PRO A 43 -7.78 1.41 -2.03
N ALA A 44 -7.15 0.28 -1.69
CA ALA A 44 -6.11 0.22 -0.65
C ALA A 44 -4.86 1.08 -0.96
N GLN A 45 -4.65 1.43 -2.22
CA GLN A 45 -3.58 2.31 -2.71
C GLN A 45 -4.01 3.78 -2.77
N ALA A 46 -5.17 4.14 -2.20
CA ALA A 46 -5.60 5.54 -2.18
C ALA A 46 -4.68 6.39 -1.29
N CYS A 47 -4.29 7.57 -1.76
CA CYS A 47 -3.49 8.56 -1.03
C CYS A 47 -4.25 9.27 0.11
N GLY A 48 -5.46 8.81 0.41
CA GLY A 48 -6.43 9.40 1.32
C GLY A 48 -7.70 8.56 1.36
N GLU A 49 -8.78 9.12 1.89
CA GLU A 49 -10.06 8.42 1.97
C GLU A 49 -10.62 8.12 0.57
N VAL A 50 -11.19 6.92 0.43
CA VAL A 50 -11.94 6.53 -0.77
C VAL A 50 -13.34 7.12 -0.65
N ALA A 51 -13.67 8.07 -1.52
CA ALA A 51 -15.01 8.65 -1.55
C ALA A 51 -16.00 7.65 -2.16
N ARG A 52 -17.18 7.53 -1.54
CA ARG A 52 -18.26 6.66 -2.01
C ARG A 52 -19.48 7.49 -2.38
N LEU A 53 -19.93 7.35 -3.61
CA LEU A 53 -21.11 8.02 -4.15
C LEU A 53 -22.16 6.99 -4.56
N GLU A 54 -23.43 7.24 -4.25
CA GLU A 54 -24.51 6.30 -4.61
C GLU A 54 -24.81 6.37 -6.10
N LEU A 55 -24.77 5.23 -6.77
CA LEU A 55 -25.19 5.06 -8.16
C LEU A 55 -26.66 4.62 -8.16
N GLY A 56 -27.54 5.49 -7.66
CA GLY A 56 -28.93 5.17 -7.42
C GLY A 56 -29.13 4.11 -6.33
N ARG A 57 -30.10 3.20 -6.55
CA ARG A 57 -30.33 2.03 -5.66
C ARG A 57 -29.63 0.76 -6.17
N GLN A 58 -28.97 0.86 -7.33
CA GLN A 58 -28.51 -0.28 -8.11
C GLN A 58 -26.99 -0.47 -8.03
N GLY A 59 -26.26 0.45 -7.39
CA GLY A 59 -24.81 0.35 -7.25
C GLY A 59 -24.18 1.52 -6.53
N VAL A 60 -22.86 1.58 -6.61
CA VAL A 60 -22.03 2.64 -6.02
C VAL A 60 -20.93 3.05 -7.00
N MET A 61 -20.42 4.26 -6.83
CA MET A 61 -19.19 4.74 -7.43
C MET A 61 -18.16 5.02 -6.34
N LEU A 62 -17.00 4.36 -6.41
CA LEU A 62 -15.85 4.65 -5.56
C LEU A 62 -14.88 5.57 -6.30
N VAL A 63 -14.33 6.55 -5.60
CA VAL A 63 -13.40 7.53 -6.15
C VAL A 63 -12.20 7.67 -5.24
N TRP A 64 -11.00 7.53 -5.79
CA TRP A 64 -9.74 7.70 -5.07
C TRP A 64 -8.62 8.10 -6.02
N ASN A 65 -7.50 8.59 -5.48
CA ASN A 65 -6.30 8.83 -6.29
C ASN A 65 -5.06 8.17 -5.69
N THR A 66 -4.13 7.80 -6.58
CA THR A 66 -2.72 7.55 -6.29
C THR A 66 -1.92 8.83 -6.58
N GLN A 67 -0.58 8.74 -6.60
CA GLN A 67 0.29 9.90 -6.84
C GLN A 67 0.09 10.52 -8.22
N THR A 68 -0.25 9.70 -9.21
CA THR A 68 -0.32 10.14 -10.61
C THR A 68 -1.68 9.92 -11.23
N THR A 69 -2.58 9.19 -10.58
CA THR A 69 -3.78 8.65 -11.23
C THR A 69 -5.00 8.77 -10.32
N LEU A 70 -6.09 9.32 -10.83
CA LEU A 70 -7.42 9.28 -10.25
C LEU A 70 -8.18 8.05 -10.78
N PHE A 71 -8.88 7.35 -9.90
CA PHE A 71 -9.68 6.18 -10.23
C PHE A 71 -11.14 6.40 -9.89
N LEU A 72 -12.03 5.98 -10.80
CA LEU A 72 -13.48 5.92 -10.60
C LEU A 72 -13.93 4.48 -10.85
N ARG A 73 -14.36 3.77 -9.81
CA ARG A 73 -14.91 2.41 -9.93
C ARG A 73 -16.41 2.42 -9.79
N LEU A 74 -17.11 1.95 -10.81
CA LEU A 74 -18.54 1.68 -10.77
C LEU A 74 -18.73 0.22 -10.33
N ALA A 75 -19.57 -0.01 -9.35
CA ALA A 75 -19.89 -1.33 -8.83
C ALA A 75 -21.40 -1.49 -8.70
N ALA A 76 -21.96 -2.50 -9.35
CA ALA A 76 -23.36 -2.87 -9.27
C ALA A 76 -23.63 -3.63 -7.96
N THR A 77 -24.80 -3.40 -7.38
CA THR A 77 -25.30 -4.17 -6.24
C THR A 77 -26.11 -5.33 -6.80
N ALA A 78 -25.83 -6.56 -6.34
CA ALA A 78 -26.59 -7.73 -6.74
C ALA A 78 -28.11 -7.50 -6.56
N PRO A 79 -28.96 -7.90 -7.54
CA PRO A 79 -28.67 -8.78 -8.67
C PRO A 79 -28.32 -8.04 -9.98
N TRP A 80 -27.91 -6.77 -9.93
CA TRP A 80 -27.58 -5.99 -11.12
C TRP A 80 -26.14 -6.27 -11.59
N ALA A 81 -25.94 -6.25 -12.91
CA ALA A 81 -24.62 -6.25 -13.55
C ALA A 81 -24.54 -5.09 -14.57
N LEU A 82 -23.33 -4.57 -14.80
CA LEU A 82 -23.05 -3.49 -15.73
C LEU A 82 -23.02 -4.04 -17.17
N THR A 83 -23.82 -3.45 -18.06
CA THR A 83 -23.81 -3.77 -19.50
C THR A 83 -23.05 -2.71 -20.29
N GLU A 84 -23.13 -1.46 -19.85
CA GLU A 84 -22.39 -0.33 -20.39
C GLU A 84 -22.16 0.66 -19.25
N SER A 85 -21.01 1.32 -19.23
CA SER A 85 -20.70 2.34 -18.24
C SER A 85 -19.94 3.50 -18.85
N HIS A 86 -20.09 4.69 -18.27
CA HIS A 86 -19.37 5.91 -18.63
C HIS A 86 -18.81 6.57 -17.38
N ALA A 87 -17.70 7.29 -17.52
CA ALA A 87 -17.11 8.07 -16.45
C ALA A 87 -16.54 9.41 -16.92
N TYR A 88 -16.51 10.35 -16.00
CA TYR A 88 -15.97 11.68 -16.18
C TYR A 88 -15.18 12.11 -14.95
N ALA A 89 -14.05 12.76 -15.19
CA ALA A 89 -13.30 13.53 -14.20
C ALA A 89 -12.79 14.81 -14.85
N GLY A 90 -12.88 15.94 -14.14
CA GLY A 90 -12.35 17.22 -14.62
C GLY A 90 -12.55 18.37 -13.63
N GLN A 91 -11.91 19.51 -13.88
CA GLN A 91 -12.04 20.71 -13.02
C GLN A 91 -13.41 21.38 -13.15
N SER A 92 -14.08 21.23 -14.30
CA SER A 92 -15.43 21.74 -14.55
C SER A 92 -16.49 20.65 -14.35
N ALA A 93 -17.72 21.06 -14.10
CA ALA A 93 -18.84 20.12 -14.09
C ALA A 93 -18.96 19.41 -15.45
N PRO A 94 -19.29 18.11 -15.46
CA PRO A 94 -19.56 17.44 -16.73
C PRO A 94 -20.78 18.09 -17.41
N GLY A 95 -20.86 17.92 -18.74
CA GLY A 95 -22.12 18.09 -19.45
C GLY A 95 -23.10 16.95 -19.12
N GLY A 96 -24.06 16.69 -20.02
CA GLY A 96 -24.88 15.48 -19.92
C GLY A 96 -24.03 14.21 -20.04
N TRP A 97 -24.53 13.06 -19.58
CA TRP A 97 -23.76 11.80 -19.60
C TRP A 97 -23.30 11.38 -21.01
N TRP A 98 -24.03 11.76 -22.06
CA TRP A 98 -23.61 11.63 -23.46
C TRP A 98 -22.27 12.32 -23.81
N SER A 99 -21.80 13.22 -22.96
CA SER A 99 -20.54 13.96 -23.12
C SER A 99 -19.37 13.34 -22.36
N PHE A 100 -19.58 12.22 -21.65
CA PHE A 100 -18.51 11.60 -20.87
C PHE A 100 -17.46 11.01 -21.82
N PRO A 101 -16.19 11.41 -21.70
CA PRO A 101 -15.16 11.00 -22.64
C PRO A 101 -14.78 9.52 -22.48
N ALA A 102 -14.92 8.96 -21.28
CA ALA A 102 -14.61 7.57 -20.99
C ALA A 102 -15.88 6.71 -20.99
N LYS A 103 -15.89 5.64 -21.78
CA LYS A 103 -17.01 4.71 -21.93
C LYS A 103 -16.55 3.30 -22.21
N ALA A 104 -17.29 2.31 -21.73
CA ALA A 104 -17.05 0.89 -21.96
C ALA A 104 -18.38 0.14 -22.11
N VAL A 105 -18.39 -0.85 -23.00
CA VAL A 105 -19.48 -1.83 -23.15
C VAL A 105 -18.95 -3.17 -22.70
N HIS A 106 -19.73 -3.90 -21.91
CA HIS A 106 -19.31 -5.11 -21.20
C HIS A 106 -19.96 -6.35 -21.79
N ASP A 107 -19.15 -7.27 -22.31
CA ASP A 107 -19.57 -8.60 -22.76
C ASP A 107 -18.47 -9.62 -22.42
N PRO A 108 -18.64 -10.45 -21.38
CA PRO A 108 -19.84 -10.60 -20.55
C PRO A 108 -20.12 -9.38 -19.66
N TYR A 109 -21.34 -9.28 -19.12
CA TYR A 109 -21.67 -8.27 -18.12
C TYR A 109 -20.81 -8.43 -16.86
N VAL A 110 -20.42 -7.32 -16.25
CA VAL A 110 -19.49 -7.29 -15.12
C VAL A 110 -20.14 -6.66 -13.90
N ASP A 111 -19.78 -7.11 -12.69
CA ASP A 111 -20.28 -6.50 -11.46
C ASP A 111 -19.59 -5.16 -11.17
N THR A 112 -18.35 -4.99 -11.63
CA THR A 112 -17.57 -3.78 -11.38
C THR A 112 -16.70 -3.40 -12.59
N PHE A 113 -16.47 -2.10 -12.79
CA PHE A 113 -15.52 -1.61 -13.78
C PHE A 113 -14.79 -0.36 -13.26
N THR A 114 -13.48 -0.24 -13.50
CA THR A 114 -12.65 0.87 -13.00
C THR A 114 -12.08 1.72 -14.13
N TYR A 115 -12.36 3.01 -14.09
CA TYR A 115 -11.75 4.03 -14.93
C TYR A 115 -10.52 4.61 -14.24
N ALA A 116 -9.47 4.91 -15.00
CA ALA A 116 -8.25 5.54 -14.53
C ALA A 116 -7.97 6.79 -15.37
N PHE A 117 -7.72 7.91 -14.72
CA PHE A 117 -7.43 9.20 -15.33
C PHE A 117 -6.08 9.68 -14.79
N ALA A 118 -5.11 9.95 -15.67
CA ALA A 118 -3.86 10.55 -15.21
C ALA A 118 -4.15 11.97 -14.67
N LEU A 119 -3.70 12.27 -13.46
CA LEU A 119 -3.90 13.58 -12.83
C LEU A 119 -3.29 14.71 -13.66
N ALA A 120 -2.16 14.42 -14.34
CA ALA A 120 -1.52 15.36 -15.27
C ALA A 120 -2.43 15.74 -16.45
N ASP A 121 -3.16 14.77 -17.02
CA ASP A 121 -4.08 15.01 -18.14
C ASP A 121 -5.30 15.83 -17.69
N LEU A 122 -5.67 15.74 -16.42
CA LEU A 122 -6.71 16.54 -15.80
C LEU A 122 -6.23 17.94 -15.37
N GLY A 123 -4.93 18.23 -15.49
CA GLY A 123 -4.33 19.46 -14.98
C GLY A 123 -4.48 19.59 -13.45
N ALA A 124 -4.59 18.48 -12.74
CA ALA A 124 -4.94 18.43 -11.32
C ALA A 124 -3.71 18.17 -10.45
N ALA A 125 -3.59 18.92 -9.36
CA ALA A 125 -2.59 18.75 -8.32
C ALA A 125 -3.22 18.36 -6.97
N PRO A 126 -2.46 17.80 -6.03
CA PRO A 126 -2.97 17.54 -4.68
C PRO A 126 -3.51 18.80 -4.00
N GLY A 127 -4.73 18.70 -3.45
CA GLY A 127 -5.50 19.82 -2.89
C GLY A 127 -6.55 20.40 -3.82
N ASP A 128 -6.47 20.14 -5.13
CA ASP A 128 -7.48 20.57 -6.09
C ASP A 128 -8.76 19.76 -5.94
N THR A 129 -9.91 20.39 -6.16
CA THR A 129 -11.21 19.72 -6.19
C THR A 129 -11.63 19.44 -7.63
N LEU A 130 -11.85 18.17 -7.93
CA LEU A 130 -12.35 17.69 -9.22
C LEU A 130 -13.84 17.38 -9.15
N LYS A 131 -14.52 17.59 -10.27
CA LYS A 131 -15.87 17.09 -10.53
C LYS A 131 -15.74 15.69 -11.10
N VAL A 132 -16.41 14.73 -10.45
CA VAL A 132 -16.41 13.33 -10.86
C VAL A 132 -17.84 12.89 -11.11
N ALA A 133 -18.04 12.08 -12.14
CA ALA A 133 -19.33 11.51 -12.44
C ALA A 133 -19.20 10.13 -13.07
N GLY A 134 -20.21 9.31 -12.84
CA GLY A 134 -20.33 7.98 -13.40
C GLY A 134 -21.76 7.70 -13.79
N HIS A 135 -21.92 6.94 -14.87
CA HIS A 135 -23.20 6.53 -15.42
C HIS A 135 -23.10 5.06 -15.82
N ALA A 136 -24.18 4.30 -15.64
CA ALA A 136 -24.23 2.91 -16.04
C ALA A 136 -25.62 2.50 -16.51
N PHE A 137 -25.61 1.62 -17.50
CA PHE A 137 -26.73 0.77 -17.86
C PHE A 137 -26.54 -0.59 -17.19
N LEU A 138 -27.59 -1.03 -16.50
CA LEU A 138 -27.56 -2.25 -15.70
C LEU A 138 -28.66 -3.21 -16.10
N LEU A 139 -28.35 -4.50 -15.99
CA LEU A 139 -29.30 -5.57 -16.24
C LEU A 139 -29.28 -6.61 -15.12
N THR A 140 -30.44 -7.16 -14.78
CA THR A 140 -30.53 -8.35 -13.92
C THR A 140 -30.57 -9.63 -14.77
N PRO A 141 -30.35 -10.82 -14.16
CA PRO A 141 -30.56 -12.10 -14.84
C PRO A 141 -32.00 -12.31 -15.36
N SER A 142 -32.98 -11.58 -14.81
CA SER A 142 -34.37 -11.59 -15.27
C SER A 142 -34.65 -10.53 -16.35
N TYR A 143 -33.61 -9.95 -16.95
CA TYR A 143 -33.69 -8.90 -17.98
C TYR A 143 -34.43 -7.63 -17.53
N ALA A 144 -34.43 -7.33 -16.23
CA ALA A 144 -34.85 -6.01 -15.76
C ALA A 144 -33.74 -5.02 -16.10
N PHE A 145 -34.10 -3.88 -16.67
CA PHE A 145 -33.17 -2.83 -17.07
C PHE A 145 -33.24 -1.65 -16.10
N ALA A 146 -32.08 -1.08 -15.78
CA ALA A 146 -31.98 0.16 -15.03
C ALA A 146 -30.88 1.05 -15.61
N GLU A 147 -31.09 2.35 -15.45
CA GLU A 147 -30.08 3.38 -15.68
C GLU A 147 -29.77 4.03 -14.33
N ALA A 148 -28.48 4.20 -14.03
CA ALA A 148 -28.05 4.80 -12.78
C ALA A 148 -26.88 5.76 -12.99
N ALA A 149 -26.85 6.83 -12.20
CA ALA A 149 -25.83 7.86 -12.29
C ALA A 149 -25.44 8.37 -10.89
N ALA A 150 -24.19 8.78 -10.77
CA ALA A 150 -23.60 9.35 -9.57
C ALA A 150 -22.74 10.55 -10.00
N GLN A 151 -22.77 11.62 -9.22
CA GLN A 151 -21.92 12.78 -9.42
C GLN A 151 -21.53 13.38 -8.07
N GLY A 152 -20.33 13.93 -8.00
CA GLY A 152 -19.81 14.53 -6.78
C GLY A 152 -18.56 15.35 -7.02
N GLU A 153 -18.05 15.88 -5.91
CA GLU A 153 -16.74 16.51 -5.83
C GLU A 153 -15.76 15.56 -5.16
N PHE A 154 -14.53 15.55 -5.63
CA PHE A 154 -13.44 14.79 -5.04
C PHE A 154 -12.21 15.70 -4.93
N THR A 155 -11.69 15.87 -3.72
CA THR A 155 -10.44 16.59 -3.50
C THR A 155 -9.27 15.64 -3.68
N VAL A 156 -8.36 15.95 -4.60
CA VAL A 156 -7.17 15.13 -4.89
C VAL A 156 -6.31 15.07 -3.63
N ALA A 157 -6.21 13.89 -3.04
CA ALA A 157 -5.41 13.66 -1.86
C ALA A 157 -3.92 13.70 -2.21
N ARG A 158 -3.11 14.24 -1.30
CA ARG A 158 -1.65 14.19 -1.43
C ARG A 158 -1.15 12.86 -0.88
N CYS A 159 -0.48 12.09 -1.72
CA CYS A 159 0.17 10.85 -1.31
C CYS A 159 1.36 11.14 -0.40
N GLY A 160 1.49 10.34 0.66
CA GLY A 160 2.69 10.23 1.51
C GLY A 160 3.53 11.50 1.67
N GLN A 161 2.97 12.59 2.20
CA GLN A 161 3.78 13.68 2.79
C GLN A 161 3.50 13.89 4.27
N THR A 162 2.44 13.27 4.80
CA THR A 162 2.22 13.20 6.24
C THR A 162 2.69 11.82 6.69
N PRO A 163 3.73 11.74 7.52
CA PRO A 163 4.11 10.52 8.21
C PRO A 163 2.91 9.77 8.81
N PRO A 164 2.82 8.44 8.68
CA PRO A 164 1.89 7.63 9.45
C PRO A 164 2.09 7.95 10.94
N PRO A 165 1.01 8.12 11.73
CA PRO A 165 1.15 8.32 13.16
C PRO A 165 1.81 7.08 13.79
N PRO A 166 2.71 7.24 14.76
CA PRO A 166 3.35 6.12 15.42
C PRO A 166 2.36 5.15 16.06
N GLY A 167 2.59 3.86 15.91
CA GLY A 167 1.75 2.82 16.50
C GLY A 167 0.49 2.52 15.69
N LYS A 168 0.60 2.58 14.36
CA LYS A 168 -0.19 1.89 13.32
C LYS A 168 0.67 1.75 12.06
N ASP A 169 1.95 1.53 12.30
CA ASP A 169 3.02 1.61 11.32
C ASP A 169 4.00 0.44 11.46
N ILE A 170 4.66 0.10 10.36
CA ILE A 170 5.88 -0.71 10.37
C ILE A 170 7.01 0.18 9.91
N VAL A 171 8.09 0.25 10.68
CA VAL A 171 9.31 0.91 10.24
C VAL A 171 10.23 -0.13 9.63
N VAL A 172 10.65 0.07 8.38
CA VAL A 172 11.51 -0.87 7.64
C VAL A 172 12.88 -0.26 7.43
N PHE A 173 13.91 -1.01 7.82
CA PHE A 173 15.30 -0.74 7.49
C PHE A 173 15.86 -1.95 6.78
N ASN A 174 16.20 -1.83 5.51
CA ASN A 174 16.83 -2.92 4.75
C ASN A 174 18.34 -2.78 4.74
N ASP A 175 18.88 -2.44 5.90
CA ASP A 175 20.28 -2.33 6.24
C ASP A 175 20.36 -2.42 7.77
N ILE A 176 21.22 -3.31 8.28
CA ILE A 176 21.43 -3.51 9.71
C ILE A 176 22.48 -2.59 10.31
N ASN A 177 23.41 -2.15 9.47
CA ASN A 177 24.59 -1.41 9.87
C ASN A 177 24.32 -0.02 10.45
N PRO A 178 23.17 0.66 10.23
CA PRO A 178 22.82 1.85 10.99
C PRO A 178 22.80 1.64 12.51
N PHE A 179 22.62 0.38 12.97
CA PHE A 179 22.47 0.02 14.38
C PHE A 179 23.68 -0.69 14.98
N ASP A 180 24.66 -1.10 14.18
CA ASP A 180 25.91 -1.66 14.70
C ASP A 180 26.82 -0.57 15.29
N ASN A 181 27.89 -0.96 15.98
CA ASN A 181 28.80 -0.01 16.63
C ASN A 181 29.48 0.96 15.65
N THR A 182 29.72 0.56 14.40
CA THR A 182 30.34 1.42 13.38
C THR A 182 29.33 2.49 12.93
N GLY A 183 28.10 2.10 12.63
CA GLY A 183 27.01 3.05 12.31
C GLY A 183 26.69 3.95 13.50
N MET A 184 26.60 3.38 14.71
CA MET A 184 26.32 4.10 15.95
C MET A 184 27.47 4.99 16.44
N ALA A 185 28.66 4.92 15.83
CA ALA A 185 29.69 5.94 16.02
C ALA A 185 29.24 7.32 15.50
N ASN A 186 28.28 7.36 14.57
CA ASN A 186 27.62 8.59 14.14
C ASN A 186 26.56 9.03 15.16
N PRO A 187 26.67 10.24 15.75
CA PRO A 187 25.67 10.76 16.69
C PRO A 187 24.25 10.86 16.10
N ASN A 188 24.11 11.04 14.78
CA ASN A 188 22.79 11.09 14.15
C ASN A 188 22.13 9.70 14.09
N ASN A 189 22.89 8.60 13.97
CA ASN A 189 22.35 7.24 14.10
C ASN A 189 21.86 6.99 15.53
N GLN A 190 22.59 7.48 16.53
CA GLN A 190 22.13 7.43 17.93
C GLN A 190 20.85 8.26 18.11
N LEU A 191 20.76 9.45 17.52
CA LEU A 191 19.55 10.27 17.56
C LEU A 191 18.37 9.57 16.87
N MET A 192 18.60 8.94 15.71
CA MET A 192 17.61 8.13 15.02
C MET A 192 17.06 7.02 15.92
N ALA A 193 17.95 6.29 16.60
CA ALA A 193 17.58 5.24 17.55
C ALA A 193 16.71 5.78 18.70
N LYS A 194 17.08 6.92 19.28
CA LYS A 194 16.29 7.60 20.33
C LYS A 194 14.91 8.00 19.82
N ASN A 195 14.85 8.63 18.65
CA ASN A 195 13.58 9.03 18.05
C ASN A 195 12.71 7.82 17.73
N LEU A 196 13.31 6.73 17.24
CA LEU A 196 12.59 5.51 16.87
C LEU A 196 11.77 4.93 18.02
N VAL A 197 12.27 5.03 19.26
CA VAL A 197 11.62 4.49 20.48
C VAL A 197 10.96 5.56 21.35
N GLY A 198 11.40 6.82 21.23
CA GLY A 198 10.92 7.99 21.97
C GLY A 198 9.66 8.63 21.41
N TYR A 199 8.87 7.89 20.64
CA TYR A 199 7.63 8.41 20.03
C TYR A 199 6.48 8.45 21.03
N ALA A 200 5.44 9.24 20.70
CA ALA A 200 4.17 9.28 21.40
C ALA A 200 3.05 8.74 20.51
N THR A 201 2.06 8.10 21.12
CA THR A 201 0.85 7.57 20.47
C THR A 201 -0.31 7.66 21.45
N SER A 202 -1.55 7.64 20.96
CA SER A 202 -2.75 7.68 21.79
C SER A 202 -3.10 6.33 22.44
N GLY A 203 -2.51 5.23 21.94
CA GLY A 203 -2.75 3.90 22.47
C GLY A 203 -1.98 3.59 23.76
N PRO A 204 -2.39 2.55 24.53
CA PRO A 204 -1.78 2.20 25.81
C PRO A 204 -0.28 1.86 25.72
N ARG A 205 0.22 1.51 24.54
CA ARG A 205 1.64 1.18 24.31
C ARG A 205 2.55 2.40 24.31
N GLY A 206 2.02 3.62 24.20
CA GLY A 206 2.81 4.85 24.17
C GLY A 206 3.67 5.09 25.42
N SER A 207 3.22 4.57 26.57
CA SER A 207 3.94 4.62 27.85
C SER A 207 4.72 3.33 28.17
N GLY A 208 4.84 2.40 27.24
CA GLY A 208 5.61 1.17 27.44
C GLY A 208 7.08 1.48 27.72
N THR A 209 7.73 0.62 28.50
CA THR A 209 9.12 0.77 28.99
C THR A 209 10.02 -0.39 28.56
N LYS A 210 9.49 -1.32 27.77
CA LYS A 210 10.22 -2.49 27.29
C LYS A 210 10.33 -2.49 25.77
N ILE A 211 11.48 -2.90 25.28
CA ILE A 211 11.78 -3.14 23.88
C ILE A 211 12.11 -4.63 23.71
N LEU A 212 11.46 -5.28 22.76
CA LEU A 212 11.75 -6.66 22.41
C LEU A 212 12.72 -6.70 21.22
N PHE A 213 13.79 -7.48 21.37
CA PHE A 213 14.64 -7.88 20.26
C PHE A 213 14.29 -9.32 19.90
N ASP A 214 13.67 -9.50 18.74
CA ASP A 214 13.43 -10.81 18.19
C ASP A 214 14.52 -11.17 17.17
N ARG A 215 15.52 -11.92 17.63
CA ARG A 215 16.57 -12.54 16.79
C ARG A 215 16.30 -14.03 16.57
N GLY A 216 15.06 -14.47 16.76
CA GLY A 216 14.59 -15.82 16.48
C GLY A 216 14.41 -16.08 14.98
N ARG A 217 13.54 -17.02 14.59
CA ARG A 217 13.20 -17.28 13.16
C ARG A 217 14.39 -17.61 12.26
N ASN A 218 15.34 -18.39 12.79
CA ASN A 218 16.62 -18.67 12.14
C ASN A 218 17.27 -17.39 11.60
N SER A 219 17.17 -16.30 12.36
CA SER A 219 17.69 -15.02 11.93
C SER A 219 19.17 -15.16 11.58
N VAL A 220 19.54 -14.61 10.42
CA VAL A 220 20.93 -14.54 10.00
C VAL A 220 21.75 -13.70 10.99
N CYS A 221 21.08 -12.89 11.83
CA CYS A 221 21.69 -12.14 12.91
C CYS A 221 22.12 -12.93 14.13
N GLY A 222 21.47 -14.06 14.41
CA GLY A 222 21.73 -14.83 15.62
C GLY A 222 23.12 -15.48 15.66
N GLY A 223 23.81 -15.57 14.50
CA GLY A 223 25.11 -16.23 14.37
C GLY A 223 26.18 -15.45 13.60
N THR A 224 25.87 -14.27 13.08
CA THR A 224 26.83 -13.39 12.38
C THR A 224 27.31 -12.28 13.32
N GLY A 225 28.49 -11.72 13.02
CA GLY A 225 29.09 -10.70 13.87
C GLY A 225 28.25 -9.43 13.97
N GLU A 226 27.49 -9.07 12.94
CA GLU A 226 26.96 -7.70 12.72
C GLU A 226 25.83 -7.30 13.67
N CYS A 227 25.04 -8.25 14.14
CA CYS A 227 23.91 -8.03 15.08
C CYS A 227 24.02 -8.87 16.36
N SER A 228 25.25 -9.29 16.66
CA SER A 228 25.62 -9.84 17.97
C SER A 228 25.48 -8.80 19.08
N ASP A 229 25.42 -9.25 20.34
CA ASP A 229 25.34 -8.36 21.50
C ASP A 229 26.51 -7.37 21.55
N SER A 230 27.71 -7.81 21.17
CA SER A 230 28.89 -6.94 21.12
C SER A 230 28.75 -5.88 20.03
N SER A 231 28.30 -6.25 18.84
CA SER A 231 28.16 -5.32 17.71
C SER A 231 27.00 -4.33 17.87
N LEU A 232 25.95 -4.70 18.61
CA LEU A 232 24.84 -3.79 18.92
C LEU A 232 25.01 -3.07 20.27
N SER A 233 26.14 -3.22 20.97
CA SER A 233 26.30 -2.72 22.34
C SER A 233 26.07 -1.21 22.48
N THR A 234 26.49 -0.41 21.50
CA THR A 234 26.24 1.05 21.50
C THR A 234 24.75 1.35 21.31
N PHE A 235 24.07 0.68 20.37
CA PHE A 235 22.63 0.81 20.18
C PHE A 235 21.84 0.45 21.43
N ARG A 236 22.17 -0.69 22.06
CA ARG A 236 21.54 -1.13 23.31
C ARG A 236 21.74 -0.11 24.43
N SER A 237 22.94 0.42 24.56
CA SER A 237 23.25 1.47 25.55
C SER A 237 22.44 2.73 25.31
N VAL A 238 22.27 3.15 24.05
CA VAL A 238 21.42 4.30 23.69
C VAL A 238 19.98 4.07 24.13
N LEU A 239 19.39 2.91 23.83
CA LEU A 239 18.03 2.58 24.23
C LEU A 239 17.85 2.53 25.75
N GLN A 240 18.81 1.92 26.45
CA GLN A 240 18.79 1.83 27.92
C GLN A 240 18.92 3.19 28.60
N ASN A 241 19.73 4.09 28.03
CA ASN A 241 19.87 5.46 28.52
C ASN A 241 18.59 6.31 28.33
N GLU A 242 17.74 5.96 27.36
CA GLU A 242 16.38 6.52 27.23
C GLU A 242 15.38 5.88 28.22
N GLY A 243 15.84 4.97 29.08
CA GLY A 243 15.04 4.37 30.15
C GLY A 243 14.34 3.05 29.78
N PHE A 244 14.65 2.47 28.62
CA PHE A 244 14.05 1.21 28.19
C PHE A 244 14.80 -0.01 28.71
N THR A 245 14.03 -1.05 29.04
CA THR A 245 14.57 -2.41 29.23
C THR A 245 14.55 -3.15 27.89
N ILE A 246 15.61 -3.91 27.59
CA ILE A 246 15.70 -4.73 26.39
C ILE A 246 15.51 -6.19 26.80
N GLU A 247 14.57 -6.88 26.17
CA GLU A 247 14.33 -8.31 26.37
C GLU A 247 14.50 -9.05 25.04
N GLU A 248 15.22 -10.18 25.10
CA GLU A 248 15.43 -11.05 23.95
C GLU A 248 14.23 -12.00 23.82
N LEU A 249 13.44 -11.83 22.75
CA LEU A 249 12.28 -12.67 22.50
C LEU A 249 12.69 -14.02 21.89
N ASN A 250 13.61 -14.00 20.92
CA ASN A 250 14.13 -15.17 20.21
C ASN A 250 13.04 -16.18 19.82
N SER A 251 12.03 -15.70 19.10
CA SER A 251 10.82 -16.43 18.78
C SER A 251 11.07 -17.60 17.81
N THR A 252 10.21 -18.61 17.86
CA THR A 252 10.18 -19.71 16.89
C THR A 252 8.87 -19.68 16.11
N GLN A 253 8.86 -20.31 14.93
CA GLN A 253 7.68 -20.88 14.27
C GLN A 253 6.32 -20.84 15.03
N GLY A 254 5.51 -19.78 15.00
CA GLY A 254 4.18 -19.76 15.67
C GLY A 254 4.16 -19.29 17.13
N SER A 255 5.28 -18.87 17.71
CA SER A 255 5.38 -18.57 19.15
C SER A 255 4.92 -17.16 19.57
N ILE A 256 4.80 -16.21 18.63
CA ILE A 256 4.35 -14.84 18.94
C ILE A 256 2.82 -14.81 18.99
N THR A 257 2.24 -15.13 20.14
CA THR A 257 0.77 -15.18 20.29
C THR A 257 0.20 -13.95 21.00
N ALA A 258 1.00 -13.24 21.77
CA ALA A 258 0.69 -11.95 22.39
C ALA A 258 1.99 -11.25 22.83
N LEU A 259 1.96 -9.92 22.98
CA LEU A 259 3.08 -9.14 23.51
C LEU A 259 2.74 -8.52 24.88
N PRO A 260 3.63 -8.64 25.90
CA PRO A 260 3.40 -8.11 27.25
C PRO A 260 3.05 -6.62 27.25
N PRO A 261 2.11 -6.14 28.08
CA PRO A 261 1.56 -4.77 28.02
C PRO A 261 2.61 -3.65 28.11
N GLU A 262 3.73 -3.89 28.78
CA GLU A 262 4.83 -2.94 28.93
C GLU A 262 5.71 -2.78 27.69
N VAL A 263 5.56 -3.66 26.69
CA VAL A 263 6.31 -3.56 25.42
C VAL A 263 5.82 -2.36 24.63
N LYS A 264 6.76 -1.50 24.23
CA LYS A 264 6.55 -0.35 23.35
C LYS A 264 6.97 -0.62 21.92
N VAL A 265 8.11 -1.29 21.74
CA VAL A 265 8.69 -1.57 20.42
C VAL A 265 9.12 -3.03 20.34
N ILE A 266 8.91 -3.66 19.19
CA ILE A 266 9.51 -4.94 18.82
C ILE A 266 10.36 -4.75 17.56
N PHE A 267 11.62 -5.18 17.64
CA PHE A 267 12.53 -5.27 16.50
C PHE A 267 12.56 -6.73 16.01
N LEU A 268 12.19 -6.93 14.75
CA LEU A 268 12.28 -8.21 14.04
C LEU A 268 13.58 -8.19 13.24
N TRP A 269 14.62 -8.85 13.76
CA TRP A 269 15.95 -8.81 13.17
C TRP A 269 16.13 -9.92 12.14
N ASN A 270 16.24 -9.56 10.86
CA ASN A 270 16.55 -10.44 9.72
C ASN A 270 15.91 -11.84 9.80
N PRO A 271 14.58 -11.97 9.98
CA PRO A 271 13.93 -13.28 10.08
C PRO A 271 14.03 -14.04 8.76
N THR A 272 14.28 -15.35 8.81
CA THR A 272 14.31 -16.22 7.60
C THR A 272 13.18 -17.25 7.57
N GLU A 273 12.36 -17.31 8.62
CA GLU A 273 11.13 -18.10 8.68
C GLU A 273 9.89 -17.21 8.60
N THR A 274 8.89 -17.66 7.84
CA THR A 274 7.65 -16.91 7.63
C THR A 274 6.82 -16.79 8.90
N PHE A 275 6.07 -15.69 8.98
CA PHE A 275 5.10 -15.45 10.06
C PHE A 275 3.75 -16.09 9.74
N THR A 276 3.23 -16.80 10.73
CA THR A 276 1.91 -17.44 10.66
C THR A 276 0.79 -16.40 10.86
N PRO A 277 -0.45 -16.68 10.41
CA PRO A 277 -1.56 -15.76 10.61
C PRO A 277 -1.83 -15.37 12.08
N PRO A 278 -1.75 -16.27 13.09
CA PRO A 278 -1.83 -15.89 14.50
C PRO A 278 -0.79 -14.84 14.92
N GLU A 279 0.42 -14.94 14.40
CA GLU A 279 1.52 -14.03 14.76
C GLU A 279 1.36 -12.66 14.13
N ILE A 280 0.96 -12.65 12.85
CA ILE A 280 0.56 -11.41 12.17
C ILE A 280 -0.57 -10.74 12.96
N ASN A 281 -1.58 -11.49 13.39
CA ASN A 281 -2.68 -10.92 14.18
C ASN A 281 -2.22 -10.39 15.55
N ALA A 282 -1.26 -11.05 16.21
CA ALA A 282 -0.66 -10.55 17.44
C ALA A 282 0.10 -9.23 17.22
N LEU A 283 0.85 -9.13 16.12
CA LEU A 283 1.58 -7.91 15.75
C LEU A 283 0.65 -6.78 15.31
N LYS A 284 -0.43 -7.09 14.58
CA LYS A 284 -1.48 -6.13 14.22
C LYS A 284 -2.20 -5.59 15.46
N ALA A 285 -2.55 -6.45 16.41
CA ALA A 285 -3.17 -6.04 17.67
C ALA A 285 -2.21 -5.16 18.49
N PHE A 286 -0.94 -5.56 18.59
CA PHE A 286 0.09 -4.74 19.22
C PHE A 286 0.22 -3.37 18.57
N ALA A 287 0.22 -3.31 17.24
CA ALA A 287 0.25 -2.05 16.51
C ALA A 287 -1.02 -1.24 16.78
N GLU A 288 -2.22 -1.80 16.70
CA GLU A 288 -3.48 -1.09 17.01
C GLU A 288 -3.49 -0.45 18.41
N GLU A 289 -2.82 -1.07 19.39
CA GLU A 289 -2.64 -0.55 20.74
C GLU A 289 -1.57 0.56 20.85
N GLY A 290 -0.96 0.97 19.74
CA GLY A 290 0.08 2.00 19.66
C GLY A 290 1.51 1.47 19.65
N GLY A 291 1.71 0.15 19.59
CA GLY A 291 3.02 -0.48 19.56
C GLY A 291 3.70 -0.29 18.20
N ARG A 292 5.03 -0.13 18.19
CA ARG A 292 5.79 0.00 16.93
C ARG A 292 6.48 -1.31 16.58
N VAL A 293 6.23 -1.80 15.38
CA VAL A 293 6.97 -2.92 14.79
C VAL A 293 8.08 -2.35 13.91
N VAL A 294 9.31 -2.79 14.16
CA VAL A 294 10.47 -2.45 13.34
C VAL A 294 10.96 -3.72 12.64
N PHE A 295 10.89 -3.75 11.32
CA PHE A 295 11.44 -4.84 10.53
C PHE A 295 12.84 -4.46 10.06
N ILE A 296 13.84 -5.23 10.47
CA ILE A 296 15.22 -5.06 10.02
C ILE A 296 15.49 -6.15 8.99
N GLY A 297 15.57 -5.75 7.72
CA GLY A 297 16.02 -6.57 6.60
C GLY A 297 17.49 -6.32 6.29
N GLU A 298 17.90 -6.62 5.07
CA GLU A 298 19.24 -6.35 4.55
C GLU A 298 19.21 -6.30 3.01
N TRP A 299 20.33 -5.95 2.38
CA TRP A 299 20.54 -6.02 0.93
C TRP A 299 20.49 -7.47 0.44
N GLN A 300 20.10 -7.64 -0.83
CA GLN A 300 19.74 -8.94 -1.40
C GLN A 300 20.81 -10.04 -1.29
N GLY A 301 22.10 -9.69 -1.35
CA GLY A 301 23.17 -10.69 -1.29
C GLY A 301 23.55 -11.12 0.12
N TYR A 302 23.07 -10.42 1.15
CA TYR A 302 23.19 -10.83 2.55
C TYR A 302 21.90 -11.48 3.07
N TYR A 303 20.75 -10.97 2.63
CA TYR A 303 19.43 -11.41 3.07
C TYR A 303 18.60 -12.00 1.93
N ASP A 304 18.72 -13.32 1.73
CA ASP A 304 17.96 -14.10 0.74
C ASP A 304 16.51 -14.41 1.20
N ALA A 305 15.87 -13.44 1.84
CA ALA A 305 14.51 -13.56 2.38
C ALA A 305 13.64 -12.33 2.06
N ILE A 306 13.95 -11.62 0.96
CA ILE A 306 13.13 -10.51 0.43
C ILE A 306 11.67 -10.94 0.20
N THR A 307 11.45 -12.14 -0.32
CA THR A 307 10.08 -12.67 -0.52
C THR A 307 9.33 -12.83 0.80
N LEU A 308 10.03 -13.19 1.88
CA LEU A 308 9.45 -13.29 3.22
C LEU A 308 9.11 -11.91 3.78
N GLU A 309 10.00 -10.92 3.63
CA GLU A 309 9.71 -9.54 4.03
C GLU A 309 8.48 -9.00 3.31
N ASN A 310 8.39 -9.20 1.99
CA ASN A 310 7.22 -8.78 1.22
C ASN A 310 5.94 -9.51 1.64
N ASP A 311 6.00 -10.82 1.92
CA ASP A 311 4.87 -11.58 2.48
C ASP A 311 4.44 -11.04 3.85
N PHE A 312 5.40 -10.71 4.72
CA PHE A 312 5.15 -10.09 6.02
C PHE A 312 4.45 -8.73 5.87
N LEU A 313 5.02 -7.83 5.05
CA LEU A 313 4.44 -6.51 4.77
C LEU A 313 3.01 -6.64 4.21
N ALA A 314 2.80 -7.51 3.23
CA ALA A 314 1.48 -7.75 2.63
C ALA A 314 0.47 -8.29 3.67
N LYS A 315 0.86 -9.24 4.52
CA LYS A 315 0.00 -9.78 5.58
C LYS A 315 -0.33 -8.74 6.65
N MET A 316 0.59 -7.82 6.92
CA MET A 316 0.37 -6.66 7.76
C MET A 316 -0.54 -5.60 7.09
N GLY A 317 -0.85 -5.76 5.80
CA GLY A 317 -1.68 -4.82 5.03
C GLY A 317 -0.92 -3.63 4.45
N ALA A 318 0.41 -3.67 4.49
CA ALA A 318 1.25 -2.69 3.81
C ALA A 318 1.29 -2.95 2.30
N VAL A 319 1.38 -1.86 1.53
CA VAL A 319 1.58 -1.89 0.07
C VAL A 319 3.08 -1.79 -0.28
N MET A 320 3.91 -1.31 0.66
CA MET A 320 5.36 -1.27 0.53
C MET A 320 5.94 -2.61 0.07
N THR A 321 6.93 -2.55 -0.82
CA THR A 321 7.68 -3.73 -1.24
C THR A 321 9.19 -3.47 -1.22
N ASN A 322 9.95 -4.50 -0.85
CA ASN A 322 11.39 -4.58 -1.04
C ASN A 322 11.69 -5.21 -2.42
N THR A 323 12.52 -4.54 -3.22
CA THR A 323 12.92 -4.97 -4.57
C THR A 323 14.35 -5.51 -4.66
N GLY A 324 15.03 -5.67 -3.52
CA GLY A 324 16.42 -6.10 -3.45
C GLY A 324 17.38 -5.00 -3.89
N GLN A 325 18.45 -5.40 -4.60
CA GLN A 325 19.61 -4.57 -4.97
C GLN A 325 20.64 -4.39 -3.84
N ALA A 326 21.78 -3.80 -4.21
CA ALA A 326 22.92 -3.50 -3.35
C ALA A 326 23.25 -2.02 -3.54
N VAL A 327 22.70 -1.14 -2.72
CA VAL A 327 22.83 0.32 -2.86
C VAL A 327 23.71 0.90 -1.76
N ASP A 328 24.56 1.86 -2.14
CA ASP A 328 25.51 2.56 -1.26
C ASP A 328 26.37 1.61 -0.41
N CYS A 329 26.95 0.58 -1.04
CA CYS A 329 27.67 -0.47 -0.34
C CYS A 329 29.07 -0.03 0.18
N GLY A 330 29.41 -0.47 1.38
CA GLY A 330 30.44 0.10 2.25
C GLY A 330 29.87 1.17 3.20
N TYR A 331 30.48 1.38 4.38
CA TYR A 331 29.99 2.40 5.30
C TYR A 331 30.02 3.80 4.67
N ASN A 332 28.83 4.35 4.43
CA ASN A 332 28.61 5.63 3.77
C ASN A 332 27.75 6.52 4.69
N THR A 333 28.04 7.82 4.68
CA THR A 333 27.23 8.81 5.41
C THR A 333 26.38 9.58 4.41
N LEU A 334 25.08 9.31 4.42
CA LEU A 334 24.09 9.99 3.60
C LEU A 334 23.84 11.40 4.15
N PRO A 335 23.86 12.44 3.30
CA PRO A 335 23.70 13.82 3.76
C PRO A 335 22.24 14.13 4.13
N GLN A 336 22.01 15.28 4.78
CA GLN A 336 20.67 15.77 5.14
C GLN A 336 19.69 15.78 3.95
N ALA A 337 20.18 16.06 2.74
CA ALA A 337 19.35 16.08 1.52
C ALA A 337 18.71 14.72 1.19
N SER A 338 19.32 13.62 1.65
CA SER A 338 18.77 12.26 1.52
C SER A 338 17.74 11.96 2.60
N LEU A 339 17.66 12.73 3.68
CA LEU A 339 16.67 12.52 4.76
C LEU A 339 15.32 13.18 4.39
N ARG A 340 14.23 12.63 4.91
CA ARG A 340 12.89 13.23 4.81
C ARG A 340 12.38 13.68 6.17
N PRO A 341 11.62 14.79 6.27
CA PRO A 341 11.10 15.27 7.55
C PRO A 341 10.15 14.26 8.21
N HIS A 342 10.62 13.56 9.23
CA HIS A 342 9.85 12.58 9.99
C HIS A 342 10.21 12.67 11.47
N GLN A 343 9.34 12.17 12.35
CA GLN A 343 9.64 12.11 13.79
C GLN A 343 10.94 11.33 14.08
N ILE A 344 11.17 10.22 13.36
CA ILE A 344 12.38 9.40 13.43
C ILE A 344 13.64 10.16 12.99
N THR A 345 13.54 11.00 11.96
CA THR A 345 14.67 11.77 11.41
C THR A 345 14.81 13.17 12.01
N GLN A 346 13.97 13.51 13.00
CA GLN A 346 13.92 14.84 13.57
C GLN A 346 15.26 15.23 14.20
N GLY A 347 15.78 16.39 13.79
CA GLY A 347 17.06 16.92 14.27
C GLY A 347 18.29 16.26 13.66
N MET A 348 18.12 15.26 12.80
CA MET A 348 19.24 14.62 12.11
C MET A 348 19.74 15.49 10.95
N THR A 349 21.05 15.42 10.71
CA THR A 349 21.76 16.11 9.61
C THR A 349 22.44 15.15 8.63
N ASN A 350 22.51 13.87 8.97
CA ASN A 350 22.98 12.79 8.12
C ASN A 350 22.58 11.44 8.75
N VAL A 351 22.87 10.33 8.06
CA VAL A 351 22.77 8.97 8.61
C VAL A 351 23.89 8.11 8.02
N THR A 352 24.52 7.28 8.83
CA THR A 352 25.47 6.28 8.36
C THR A 352 24.73 4.98 8.06
N ILE A 353 24.91 4.49 6.84
CA ILE A 353 24.44 3.19 6.35
C ILE A 353 25.65 2.40 5.84
N ALA A 354 25.49 1.14 5.45
CA ALA A 354 26.57 0.39 4.81
C ALA A 354 26.20 -0.32 3.53
N CYS A 355 25.01 -0.88 3.34
CA CYS A 355 24.56 -1.44 2.07
C CYS A 355 23.07 -1.75 2.24
N SER A 356 22.22 -1.36 1.30
CA SER A 356 20.77 -1.50 1.51
C SER A 356 20.02 -2.01 0.28
N SER A 357 18.94 -2.77 0.52
CA SER A 357 17.94 -3.05 -0.51
C SER A 357 17.01 -1.83 -0.71
N VAL A 358 16.48 -1.70 -1.92
CA VAL A 358 15.56 -0.63 -2.30
C VAL A 358 14.12 -0.99 -1.94
N LEU A 359 13.47 -0.07 -1.24
CA LEU A 359 12.03 -0.07 -0.99
C LEU A 359 11.29 0.71 -2.09
N ILE A 360 10.12 0.20 -2.49
CA ILE A 360 9.10 0.93 -3.23
C ILE A 360 7.96 1.21 -2.24
N PRO A 361 7.85 2.45 -1.70
CA PRO A 361 6.75 2.82 -0.83
C PRO A 361 5.41 2.76 -1.57
N GLY A 362 4.37 2.32 -0.87
CA GLY A 362 3.00 2.49 -1.27
C GLY A 362 2.50 3.93 -1.07
N PRO A 363 1.27 4.24 -1.49
CA PRO A 363 0.77 5.62 -1.55
C PRO A 363 0.57 6.32 -0.19
N ASN A 364 0.46 5.54 0.88
CA ASN A 364 0.33 6.01 2.27
C ASN A 364 1.60 5.74 3.10
N ASP A 365 2.66 5.29 2.46
CA ASP A 365 3.93 5.04 3.13
C ASP A 365 4.78 6.31 3.09
N TYR A 366 5.74 6.41 4.00
CA TYR A 366 6.59 7.59 4.13
C TYR A 366 8.06 7.20 4.09
N PRO A 367 8.82 7.63 3.06
CA PRO A 367 10.26 7.36 3.01
C PRO A 367 10.96 8.13 4.13
N LEU A 368 11.87 7.47 4.86
CA LEU A 368 12.68 8.09 5.91
C LEU A 368 13.96 8.68 5.33
N TYR A 369 14.66 7.90 4.52
CA TYR A 369 15.82 8.38 3.78
C TYR A 369 16.03 7.64 2.47
N TYR A 370 16.72 8.32 1.57
CA TYR A 370 17.08 7.87 0.24
C TYR A 370 18.58 7.57 0.17
N ASP A 371 19.00 6.95 -0.92
CA ASP A 371 20.40 6.75 -1.27
C ASP A 371 21.18 8.06 -1.45
N SER A 372 22.49 7.94 -1.72
CA SER A 372 23.40 9.05 -1.92
C SER A 372 23.07 9.91 -3.14
N THR A 373 22.36 9.36 -4.14
CA THR A 373 21.84 10.10 -5.30
C THR A 373 20.46 10.71 -5.07
N ASN A 374 19.83 10.39 -3.93
CA ASN A 374 18.50 10.85 -3.53
C ASN A 374 17.38 10.42 -4.50
N THR A 375 17.51 9.22 -5.10
CA THR A 375 16.57 8.66 -6.09
C THR A 375 15.92 7.35 -5.65
N MET A 376 16.55 6.57 -4.78
CA MET A 376 16.06 5.28 -4.29
C MET A 376 15.77 5.34 -2.79
N VAL A 377 14.67 4.75 -2.33
CA VAL A 377 14.30 4.73 -0.90
C VAL A 377 14.96 3.55 -0.23
N LEU A 378 15.69 3.79 0.86
CA LEU A 378 16.44 2.74 1.58
C LEU A 378 15.83 2.41 2.95
N SER A 379 15.02 3.32 3.50
CA SER A 379 14.21 3.08 4.69
C SER A 379 12.93 3.87 4.61
N ALA A 380 11.85 3.30 5.12
CA ALA A 380 10.52 3.90 5.08
C ALA A 380 9.64 3.42 6.23
N VAL A 381 8.54 4.13 6.43
CA VAL A 381 7.45 3.77 7.34
C VAL A 381 6.26 3.34 6.49
N ALA A 382 5.83 2.10 6.67
CA ALA A 382 4.65 1.58 6.01
C ALA A 382 3.39 1.81 6.85
N THR A 383 2.32 2.29 6.22
CA THR A 383 0.99 2.24 6.81
C THR A 383 0.47 0.81 6.74
N ILE A 384 -0.18 0.34 7.80
CA ILE A 384 -0.70 -1.04 7.89
C ILE A 384 -2.21 -1.07 8.13
N ASP A 385 -2.83 -2.19 7.76
CA ASP A 385 -4.20 -2.52 8.14
C ASP A 385 -4.17 -3.45 9.36
N THR A 386 -4.60 -2.92 10.50
CA THR A 386 -4.62 -3.65 11.77
C THR A 386 -5.80 -4.61 11.91
N THR A 387 -6.68 -4.69 10.91
CA THR A 387 -7.77 -5.67 10.88
C THR A 387 -7.20 -7.10 10.90
N PRO A 388 -7.64 -7.96 11.83
CA PRO A 388 -7.18 -9.34 11.88
C PRO A 388 -7.46 -10.10 10.58
N ILE A 389 -6.49 -10.89 10.14
CA ILE A 389 -6.64 -11.79 8.98
C ILE A 389 -7.19 -13.16 9.42
N PRO A 390 -7.90 -13.89 8.54
CA PRO A 390 -8.34 -15.26 8.82
C PRO A 390 -7.18 -16.20 9.17
N LEU A 391 -7.42 -17.19 10.04
CA LEU A 391 -6.36 -18.14 10.46
C LEU A 391 -5.85 -19.04 9.31
N ASN A 392 -6.64 -19.18 8.25
CA ASN A 392 -6.31 -19.89 7.03
C ASN A 392 -5.94 -18.93 5.87
N PHE A 393 -5.59 -17.68 6.17
CA PHE A 393 -5.24 -16.70 5.16
C PHE A 393 -3.99 -17.11 4.39
N VAL A 394 -4.10 -17.09 3.06
CA VAL A 394 -2.99 -17.17 2.12
C VAL A 394 -2.93 -15.82 1.43
N ALA A 395 -1.82 -15.10 1.61
CA ALA A 395 -1.64 -13.82 0.94
C ALA A 395 -1.69 -14.05 -0.58
N PRO A 396 -2.36 -13.16 -1.35
CA PRO A 396 -2.18 -13.14 -2.79
C PRO A 396 -0.68 -13.03 -3.06
N SER A 397 -0.13 -13.91 -3.90
CA SER A 397 1.25 -13.73 -4.35
C SER A 397 1.33 -12.37 -5.02
N GLN A 398 1.91 -11.38 -4.33
CA GLN A 398 2.36 -10.18 -5.02
C GLN A 398 3.32 -10.68 -6.07
N MET A 399 2.98 -10.47 -7.34
CA MET A 399 3.88 -10.85 -8.42
C MET A 399 5.20 -10.19 -8.10
N ALA A 400 6.23 -11.00 -7.84
CA ALA A 400 7.59 -10.51 -7.84
C ALA A 400 7.73 -9.69 -9.13
N PRO A 401 8.25 -8.46 -9.08
CA PRO A 401 8.69 -7.79 -10.30
C PRO A 401 9.49 -8.82 -11.08
N GLN A 402 9.14 -9.04 -12.36
CA GLN A 402 9.90 -9.94 -13.21
C GLN A 402 11.38 -9.66 -12.96
N THR A 403 12.14 -10.70 -12.60
CA THR A 403 13.59 -10.64 -12.55
C THR A 403 14.06 -10.25 -13.95
N LEU A 404 14.17 -8.94 -14.19
CA LEU A 404 15.06 -8.43 -15.20
C LEU A 404 16.41 -8.99 -14.80
N THR A 405 16.93 -9.87 -15.65
CA THR A 405 18.32 -10.33 -15.58
C THR A 405 19.18 -9.11 -15.82
N LEU A 406 19.42 -8.37 -14.74
CA LEU A 406 20.29 -7.20 -14.75
C LEU A 406 21.74 -7.69 -14.82
N PRO A 407 22.65 -6.95 -15.48
CA PRO A 407 24.04 -7.34 -15.61
C PRO A 407 24.69 -7.50 -14.23
N ALA A 408 25.78 -8.27 -14.17
CA ALA A 408 26.52 -8.56 -12.94
C ALA A 408 26.72 -7.30 -12.08
N LEU A 409 26.12 -7.31 -10.88
CA LEU A 409 26.10 -6.21 -9.93
C LEU A 409 27.53 -5.87 -9.48
N ASN A 410 27.88 -4.58 -9.51
CA ASN A 410 29.14 -4.09 -8.98
C ASN A 410 28.95 -3.54 -7.56
N PRO A 411 29.44 -4.22 -6.51
CA PRO A 411 29.30 -3.78 -5.12
C PRO A 411 30.10 -2.51 -4.78
N ARG A 412 30.80 -1.91 -5.75
CA ARG A 412 31.49 -0.61 -5.62
C ARG A 412 30.76 0.54 -6.32
N SER A 413 29.55 0.31 -6.83
CA SER A 413 28.77 1.31 -7.56
C SER A 413 27.70 1.93 -6.65
N ALA A 414 27.59 3.26 -6.66
CA ALA A 414 26.54 3.98 -5.94
C ALA A 414 25.13 3.69 -6.49
N THR A 415 25.03 3.20 -7.73
CA THR A 415 23.75 2.91 -8.40
C THR A 415 23.36 1.44 -8.34
N GLY A 416 24.14 0.59 -7.68
CA GLY A 416 23.93 -0.87 -7.64
C GLY A 416 24.16 -1.60 -8.97
N TYR A 417 24.57 -0.89 -10.02
CA TYR A 417 24.94 -1.41 -11.34
C TYR A 417 26.40 -1.11 -11.67
#